data_AF-A0A381FQP3-F1
#
_entry.id   AF-A0A381FQP3-F1
#
_cell.length_a   1.000
_cell.length_b   1.000
_cell.length_c   1.000
_cell.angle_alpha   90.00
_cell.angle_beta   90.00
_cell.angle_gamma   90.00
#
_symmetry.space_group_name_H-M   'P 1'
#
loop_
_entity.id
_entity.type
_entity.pdbx_description
1 polymer ?
#
loop_
_entity_poly.entity_id
_entity_poly.type
_entity_poly.pdbx_seq_one_letter_code
_entity_poly.pdbx_strand_id
1 'polypeptide(L)'
;MSKQFIVFIVNILKLIGITYISIGLKNILQILFGTVFNAEFDAKSYKLINLGMRSTFETKLGLIEVMLIYDLVIFMLTVYIWFFLLLYFFVQISGNKVWFHIVYMVIIYLTVTLVFDNFKPNFLFILITVILGTANWWMFKKWIKLNPAHD
;
A
#
# COMPACT_ATOMS: atom_id res chain seq x y z
N MET A 1 -25.19 10.04 -20.17
CA MET A 1 -24.16 9.17 -19.57
C MET A 1 -24.88 8.07 -18.79
N SER A 2 -24.58 6.80 -19.01
CA SER A 2 -25.33 5.70 -18.37
C SER A 2 -25.09 5.70 -16.86
N LYS A 3 -26.08 5.30 -16.06
CA LYS A 3 -25.98 5.21 -14.58
C LYS A 3 -24.80 4.33 -14.15
N GLN A 4 -24.50 3.28 -14.93
CA GLN A 4 -23.35 2.39 -14.71
C GLN A 4 -22.01 3.10 -14.89
N PHE A 5 -21.87 3.96 -15.89
CA PHE A 5 -20.66 4.72 -16.12
C PHE A 5 -20.37 5.70 -14.96
N ILE A 6 -21.41 6.36 -14.42
CA ILE A 6 -21.24 7.25 -13.26
C ILE A 6 -20.75 6.47 -12.03
N VAL A 7 -21.34 5.30 -11.75
CA VAL A 7 -20.90 4.43 -10.65
C VAL A 7 -19.44 4.00 -10.81
N PHE A 8 -19.05 3.65 -12.05
CA PHE A 8 -17.67 3.31 -12.37
C PHE A 8 -16.72 4.46 -12.05
N ILE A 9 -16.97 5.67 -12.56
CA ILE A 9 -16.12 6.84 -12.29
C ILE A 9 -16.00 7.13 -10.79
N VAL A 10 -17.12 7.07 -10.05
CA VAL A 10 -17.11 7.27 -8.59
C VAL A 10 -16.26 6.22 -7.87
N ASN A 11 -16.34 4.95 -8.28
CA ASN A 11 -15.50 3.90 -7.72
C ASN A 11 -14.01 4.12 -8.03
N ILE A 12 -13.66 4.60 -9.23
CA ILE A 12 -12.26 4.94 -9.57
C ILE A 12 -11.74 6.07 -8.68
N LEU A 13 -12.51 7.15 -8.48
CA LEU A 13 -12.10 8.25 -7.59
C LEU A 13 -11.89 7.76 -6.14
N LYS A 14 -12.77 6.89 -5.66
CA LYS A 14 -12.60 6.25 -4.34
C LYS A 14 -11.37 5.36 -4.29
N LEU A 15 -11.11 4.58 -5.33
CA LEU A 15 -9.92 3.73 -5.44
C LEU A 15 -8.62 4.54 -5.36
N ILE A 16 -8.57 5.69 -6.03
CA ILE A 16 -7.45 6.64 -5.92
C ILE A 16 -7.28 7.09 -4.47
N GLY A 17 -8.37 7.48 -3.79
CA GLY A 17 -8.34 7.85 -2.37
C GLY A 17 -7.83 6.72 -1.46
N ILE A 18 -8.31 5.50 -1.66
CA ILE A 18 -7.88 4.31 -0.91
C ILE A 18 -6.38 4.04 -1.15
N THR A 19 -5.90 4.24 -2.38
CA THR A 19 -4.49 4.05 -2.75
C THR A 19 -3.60 5.01 -1.94
N TYR A 20 -3.93 6.31 -1.93
CA TYR A 20 -3.18 7.31 -1.16
C TYR A 20 -3.17 7.01 0.35
N ILE A 21 -4.32 6.64 0.92
CA ILE A 21 -4.41 6.28 2.34
C ILE A 21 -3.55 5.04 2.64
N SER A 22 -3.56 4.06 1.74
CA SER A 22 -2.76 2.84 1.90
C SER A 22 -1.26 3.14 1.86
N ILE A 23 -0.80 4.01 0.95
CA ILE A 23 0.61 4.45 0.88
C ILE A 23 0.99 5.21 2.16
N GLY A 24 0.14 6.14 2.61
CA GLY A 24 0.36 6.89 3.85
C GLY A 24 0.48 5.96 5.06
N LEU A 25 -0.45 5.02 5.22
CA LEU A 25 -0.44 4.04 6.30
C LEU A 25 0.80 3.14 6.23
N LYS A 26 1.18 2.70 5.03
CA LYS A 26 2.39 1.90 4.79
C LYS A 26 3.63 2.64 5.26
N ASN A 27 3.77 3.92 4.92
CA ASN A 27 4.90 4.76 5.30
C ASN A 27 4.97 4.98 6.81
N ILE A 28 3.82 5.23 7.45
CA ILE A 28 3.72 5.34 8.91
C ILE A 28 4.17 4.03 9.57
N LEU A 29 3.65 2.89 9.15
CA LEU A 29 4.00 1.59 9.71
C LEU A 29 5.48 1.25 9.47
N GLN A 30 6.02 1.54 8.29
CA GLN A 30 7.41 1.30 7.94
C GLN A 30 8.39 2.07 8.84
N ILE A 31 8.06 3.32 9.17
CA ILE A 31 8.83 4.14 10.10
C ILE A 31 8.66 3.65 11.54
N LEU A 32 7.42 3.39 11.97
CA LEU A 32 7.13 2.96 13.34
C LEU A 32 7.84 1.64 13.66
N PHE A 33 7.65 0.63 12.82
CA PHE A 33 8.28 -0.67 13.00
C PHE A 33 9.80 -0.59 12.82
N GLY A 34 10.30 0.18 11.86
CA GLY A 34 11.74 0.34 11.67
C GLY A 34 12.43 1.01 12.85
N THR A 35 11.78 1.99 13.46
CA THR A 35 12.30 2.71 14.63
C THR A 35 12.19 1.88 15.90
N VAL A 36 11.05 1.21 16.14
CA VAL A 36 10.84 0.39 17.35
C VAL A 36 11.74 -0.85 17.39
N PHE A 37 11.97 -1.49 16.24
CA PHE A 37 12.77 -2.71 16.15
C PHE A 37 14.22 -2.49 15.71
N ASN A 38 14.69 -1.23 15.70
CA ASN A 38 16.05 -0.86 15.33
C ASN A 38 16.54 -1.46 13.99
N ALA A 39 15.71 -1.37 12.94
CA ALA A 39 16.04 -1.92 11.62
C ALA A 39 17.18 -1.16 10.93
N GLU A 40 17.81 -1.80 9.93
CA GLU A 40 18.93 -1.25 9.16
C GLU A 40 18.59 0.05 8.42
N PHE A 41 19.64 0.85 8.18
CA PHE A 41 19.59 2.12 7.47
C PHE A 41 19.55 1.89 5.95
N ASP A 42 18.37 1.75 5.37
CA ASP A 42 18.20 1.76 3.92
C ASP A 42 16.82 2.31 3.55
N ALA A 43 16.77 3.56 3.07
CA ALA A 43 15.54 4.27 2.76
C ALA A 43 14.96 3.80 1.43
N LYS A 44 14.39 2.60 1.44
CA LYS A 44 13.74 1.96 0.31
C LYS A 44 12.28 1.73 0.59
N SER A 45 11.44 1.82 -0.44
CA SER A 45 9.99 1.64 -0.33
C SER A 45 9.56 0.24 0.17
N TYR A 46 10.47 -0.74 0.21
CA TYR A 46 10.21 -2.11 0.64
C TYR A 46 11.03 -2.55 1.87
N LYS A 47 11.69 -1.61 2.57
CA LYS A 47 12.47 -1.88 3.79
C LYS A 47 11.99 -1.04 4.96
N LEU A 48 12.16 -1.54 6.18
CA LEU A 48 11.88 -0.76 7.37
C LEU A 48 12.82 0.47 7.46
N ILE A 49 12.32 1.58 8.00
CA ILE A 49 13.11 2.81 8.14
C ILE A 49 13.24 3.15 9.61
N ASN A 50 14.47 3.20 10.10
CA ASN A 50 14.77 3.67 11.44
C ASN A 50 15.17 5.15 11.43
N LEU A 51 14.27 6.04 11.86
CA LEU A 51 14.57 7.47 12.00
C LEU A 51 15.48 7.78 13.19
N GLY A 52 15.59 6.86 14.16
CA GLY A 52 16.44 7.00 15.35
C GLY A 52 17.94 7.01 15.05
N MET A 53 18.36 6.43 13.92
CA MET A 53 19.77 6.41 13.50
C MET A 53 20.29 7.75 12.96
N ARG A 54 19.40 8.70 12.65
CA ARG A 54 19.79 10.05 12.19
C ARG A 54 19.99 10.98 13.37
N SER A 55 21.12 11.67 13.40
CA SER A 55 21.54 12.53 14.51
C SER A 55 20.79 13.88 14.56
N THR A 56 20.37 14.43 13.42
CA THR A 56 19.75 15.76 13.35
C THR A 56 18.30 15.70 12.92
N PHE A 57 17.51 16.69 13.36
CA PHE A 57 16.10 16.83 12.95
C PHE A 57 15.96 17.07 11.44
N GLU A 58 16.83 17.90 10.86
CA GLU A 58 16.84 18.22 9.43
C GLU A 58 17.06 16.97 8.55
N THR A 59 17.97 16.07 8.96
CA THR A 59 18.23 14.84 8.20
C THR A 59 17.10 13.82 8.32
N LYS A 60 16.33 13.84 9.41
CA LYS A 60 15.10 13.04 9.54
C LYS A 60 14.01 13.58 8.62
N LEU A 61 13.83 14.90 8.59
CA LEU A 61 12.88 15.59 7.72
C LEU A 61 13.17 15.31 6.24
N GLY A 62 14.41 15.50 5.80
CA GLY A 62 14.80 15.24 4.41
C GLY A 62 14.56 13.78 3.98
N LEU A 63 14.73 12.81 4.89
CA LEU A 63 14.41 11.40 4.61
C LEU A 63 12.90 11.17 4.41
N ILE A 64 12.09 11.79 5.28
CA ILE A 64 10.63 11.73 5.18
C ILE A 64 10.17 12.38 3.88
N GLU A 65 10.71 13.54 3.52
CA GLU A 65 10.38 14.23 2.27
C GLU A 65 10.69 13.38 1.04
N VAL A 66 11.90 12.81 0.96
CA VAL A 66 12.28 11.93 -0.15
C VAL A 66 11.35 10.72 -0.23
N MET A 67 11.03 10.09 0.91
CA MET A 67 10.10 8.96 0.95
C MET A 67 8.70 9.36 0.50
N LEU A 68 8.17 10.49 0.97
CA LEU A 68 6.83 10.96 0.61
C LEU A 68 6.75 11.33 -0.87
N ILE A 69 7.71 12.06 -1.42
CA ILE A 69 7.73 12.43 -2.84
C ILE A 69 7.81 11.16 -3.70
N TYR A 70 8.73 10.25 -3.36
CA TYR A 70 8.93 9.04 -4.14
C TYR A 70 7.71 8.10 -4.10
N ASP A 71 7.15 7.85 -2.91
CA ASP A 71 6.03 6.92 -2.76
C ASP A 71 4.68 7.51 -3.16
N LEU A 72 4.40 8.78 -2.83
CA LEU A 72 3.09 9.40 -3.09
C LEU A 72 2.96 9.99 -4.49
N VAL A 73 4.06 10.41 -5.14
CA VAL A 73 3.99 11.02 -6.47
C VAL A 73 4.42 10.02 -7.53
N ILE A 74 5.66 9.51 -7.43
CA ILE A 74 6.23 8.70 -8.50
C ILE A 74 5.63 7.30 -8.50
N PHE A 75 5.74 6.57 -7.38
CA PHE A 75 5.27 5.18 -7.29
C PHE A 75 3.75 5.08 -7.33
N MET A 76 3.04 6.08 -6.83
CA MET A 76 1.58 6.13 -6.90
C MET A 76 1.09 6.02 -8.35
N LEU A 77 1.63 6.87 -9.24
CA LEU A 77 1.20 6.95 -10.64
C LEU A 77 1.74 5.82 -11.50
N THR A 78 2.96 5.35 -11.22
CA THR A 78 3.65 4.36 -12.06
C THR A 78 3.37 2.92 -11.66
N VAL A 79 3.04 2.66 -10.39
CA VAL A 79 2.98 1.30 -9.82
C VAL A 79 1.69 1.07 -9.04
N TYR A 80 1.45 1.82 -7.96
CA TYR A 80 0.38 1.49 -7.01
C TYR A 80 -1.02 1.57 -7.63
N ILE A 81 -1.32 2.59 -8.46
CA ILE A 81 -2.65 2.72 -9.04
C ILE A 81 -3.02 1.52 -9.92
N TRP A 82 -2.07 1.00 -10.69
CA TRP A 82 -2.27 -0.17 -11.55
C TRP A 82 -2.56 -1.42 -10.74
N PHE A 83 -1.81 -1.61 -9.64
CA PHE A 83 -2.08 -2.72 -8.74
C PHE A 83 -3.44 -2.58 -8.05
N PHE A 84 -3.83 -1.40 -7.60
CA PHE A 84 -5.15 -1.21 -6.98
C PHE A 84 -6.29 -1.41 -7.99
N LEU A 85 -6.10 -1.03 -9.26
CA LEU A 85 -7.04 -1.29 -10.34
C LEU A 85 -7.22 -2.80 -10.61
N LEU A 86 -6.13 -3.56 -10.67
CA LEU A 86 -6.20 -5.02 -10.84
C LEU A 86 -6.96 -5.68 -9.68
N LEU A 87 -6.65 -5.29 -8.44
CA LEU A 87 -7.37 -5.77 -7.25
C LEU A 87 -8.86 -5.41 -7.32
N TYR A 88 -9.20 -4.20 -7.79
CA TYR A 88 -10.58 -3.78 -7.97
C TYR A 88 -11.34 -4.67 -8.95
N PHE A 89 -10.79 -4.96 -10.13
CA PHE A 89 -11.45 -5.86 -11.08
C PHE A 89 -11.62 -7.26 -10.50
N PHE A 90 -10.61 -7.75 -9.80
CA PHE A 90 -10.66 -9.07 -9.19
C PHE A 90 -11.73 -9.18 -8.10
N VAL A 91 -11.86 -8.14 -7.26
CA VAL A 91 -12.91 -8.03 -6.23
C VAL A 91 -14.31 -7.91 -6.84
N GLN A 92 -14.46 -7.22 -7.98
CA GLN A 92 -15.76 -7.14 -8.67
C GLN A 92 -16.22 -8.51 -9.20
N ILE A 93 -15.29 -9.38 -9.60
CA ILE A 93 -15.59 -10.72 -10.13
C ILE A 93 -15.79 -11.73 -9.01
N SER A 94 -14.94 -11.70 -7.99
CA SER A 94 -14.82 -12.79 -7.00
C SER A 94 -15.39 -12.44 -5.61
N GLY A 95 -15.90 -11.22 -5.45
CA GLY A 95 -16.37 -10.65 -4.19
C GLY A 95 -15.24 -10.05 -3.34
N ASN A 96 -15.62 -9.24 -2.34
CA ASN A 96 -14.68 -8.53 -1.47
C ASN A 96 -14.28 -9.33 -0.23
N LYS A 97 -13.29 -10.23 -0.38
CA LYS A 97 -12.79 -11.10 0.68
C LYS A 97 -11.48 -10.58 1.26
N VAL A 98 -11.35 -10.56 2.58
CA VAL A 98 -10.16 -10.02 3.27
C VAL A 98 -8.85 -10.66 2.82
N TRP A 99 -8.88 -11.98 2.57
CA TRP A 99 -7.70 -12.72 2.15
C TRP A 99 -7.21 -12.32 0.76
N PHE A 100 -8.08 -11.84 -0.13
CA PHE A 100 -7.64 -11.31 -1.42
C PHE A 100 -6.73 -10.11 -1.24
N HIS A 101 -7.11 -9.16 -0.36
CA HIS A 101 -6.31 -7.97 -0.10
C HIS A 101 -4.98 -8.30 0.58
N ILE A 102 -4.98 -9.24 1.54
CA ILE A 102 -3.78 -9.68 2.24
C ILE A 102 -2.82 -10.39 1.27
N VAL A 103 -3.28 -11.42 0.57
CA VAL A 103 -2.46 -12.19 -0.38
C VAL A 103 -1.91 -11.28 -1.46
N TYR A 104 -2.73 -10.36 -1.96
CA TYR A 104 -2.31 -9.40 -2.97
C TYR A 104 -1.16 -8.50 -2.49
N MET A 105 -1.27 -7.91 -1.30
CA MET A 105 -0.23 -7.07 -0.72
C MET A 105 1.06 -7.86 -0.42
N VAL A 106 0.93 -9.09 0.07
CA VAL A 106 2.07 -9.98 0.32
C VAL A 106 2.78 -10.35 -0.99
N ILE A 107 2.05 -10.71 -2.04
CA ILE A 107 2.63 -11.05 -3.34
C ILE A 107 3.40 -9.86 -3.93
N ILE A 108 2.84 -8.65 -3.87
CA ILE A 108 3.53 -7.44 -4.34
C ILE A 108 4.84 -7.26 -3.57
N TYR A 109 4.80 -7.37 -2.25
CA TYR A 109 6.00 -7.23 -1.42
C TYR A 109 7.07 -8.30 -1.73
N LEU A 110 6.66 -9.56 -1.83
CA LEU A 110 7.57 -10.66 -2.17
C LEU A 110 8.16 -10.49 -3.57
N THR A 111 7.38 -9.98 -4.52
CA THR A 111 7.86 -9.68 -5.89
C THR A 111 8.88 -8.55 -5.88
N VAL A 112 8.60 -7.45 -5.18
CA VAL A 112 9.52 -6.31 -5.06
C VAL A 112 10.83 -6.73 -4.38
N THR A 113 10.76 -7.52 -3.31
CA THR A 113 11.97 -8.02 -2.62
C THR A 113 12.75 -9.03 -3.46
N LEU A 114 12.07 -9.86 -4.26
CA LEU A 114 12.72 -10.74 -5.24
C LEU A 114 13.50 -9.94 -6.29
N VAL A 115 12.88 -8.91 -6.88
CA VAL A 115 13.45 -8.12 -7.98
C VAL A 115 14.56 -7.18 -7.50
N PHE A 116 14.39 -6.52 -6.36
CA PHE A 116 15.25 -5.41 -5.95
C PHE A 116 16.19 -5.72 -4.78
N ASP A 117 16.01 -6.85 -4.06
CA ASP A 117 16.76 -7.16 -2.83
C ASP A 117 17.25 -8.62 -2.77
N ASN A 118 17.35 -9.30 -3.92
CA ASN A 118 17.77 -10.70 -4.02
C ASN A 118 17.01 -11.65 -3.08
N PHE A 119 15.71 -11.38 -2.89
CA PHE A 119 14.82 -12.15 -2.04
C PHE A 119 15.29 -12.27 -0.58
N LYS A 120 15.52 -11.12 0.06
CA LYS A 120 15.72 -11.00 1.52
C LYS A 120 14.48 -10.42 2.22
N PRO A 121 13.35 -11.15 2.27
CA PRO A 121 12.14 -10.62 2.89
C PRO A 121 12.33 -10.41 4.40
N ASN A 122 11.75 -9.33 4.91
CA ASN A 122 11.71 -8.99 6.32
C ASN A 122 10.35 -9.37 6.90
N PHE A 123 10.36 -10.24 7.92
CA PHE A 123 9.14 -10.73 8.56
C PHE A 123 8.25 -9.60 9.11
N LEU A 124 8.84 -8.54 9.68
CA LEU A 124 8.08 -7.39 10.16
C LEU A 124 7.39 -6.65 9.01
N PHE A 125 8.02 -6.58 7.83
CA PHE A 125 7.40 -5.97 6.67
C PHE A 125 6.26 -6.84 6.13
N ILE A 126 6.36 -8.17 6.21
CA ILE A 126 5.22 -9.07 5.93
C ILE A 126 4.06 -8.74 6.88
N LEU A 127 4.31 -8.55 8.17
CA LEU A 127 3.27 -8.13 9.12
C LEU A 127 2.64 -6.79 8.72
N ILE A 128 3.43 -5.80 8.28
CA ILE A 128 2.92 -4.54 7.73
C ILE A 128 1.98 -4.82 6.54
N THR A 129 2.36 -5.69 5.60
CA THR A 129 1.50 -6.01 4.44
C THR A 129 0.18 -6.68 4.83
N VAL A 130 0.16 -7.49 5.89
CA VAL A 130 -1.08 -8.10 6.42
C VAL A 130 -2.00 -7.03 7.02
N ILE A 131 -1.44 -6.10 7.80
CA ILE A 131 -2.19 -4.96 8.37
C ILE A 131 -2.77 -4.10 7.24
N LEU A 132 -1.96 -3.77 6.23
CA LEU A 132 -2.39 -3.00 5.06
C LEU A 132 -3.46 -3.73 4.26
N GLY A 133 -3.32 -5.03 4.02
CA GLY A 133 -4.33 -5.83 3.33
C GLY A 133 -5.67 -5.80 4.06
N THR A 134 -5.65 -5.92 5.38
CA THR A 134 -6.86 -5.86 6.22
C THR A 134 -7.51 -4.48 6.18
N ALA A 135 -6.72 -3.41 6.30
CA ALA A 135 -7.21 -2.03 6.19
C ALA A 135 -7.79 -1.75 4.79
N ASN A 136 -7.13 -2.24 3.75
CA ASN A 136 -7.57 -2.08 2.37
C ASN A 136 -8.90 -2.78 2.10
N TRP A 137 -9.06 -4.03 2.58
CA TRP A 137 -10.34 -4.75 2.51
C TRP A 137 -11.48 -3.97 3.17
N TRP A 138 -11.25 -3.41 4.36
CA TRP A 138 -12.25 -2.63 5.08
C TRP A 138 -12.64 -1.37 4.30
N MET A 139 -11.67 -0.66 3.73
CA MET A 139 -11.92 0.52 2.88
C MET A 139 -12.70 0.16 1.62
N PHE A 140 -12.37 -0.96 0.95
CA PHE A 140 -13.13 -1.45 -0.20
C PHE A 140 -14.56 -1.77 0.19
N LYS A 141 -14.77 -2.45 1.32
CA LYS A 141 -16.11 -2.79 1.81
C LYS A 141 -16.94 -1.54 2.09
N LYS A 142 -16.32 -0.51 2.65
CA LYS A 142 -17.01 0.71 3.07
C LYS A 142 -17.27 1.66 1.91
N TRP A 143 -16.35 1.78 0.96
CA TRP A 143 -16.37 2.85 -0.03
C TRP A 143 -16.76 2.37 -1.43
N ILE A 144 -16.27 1.21 -1.87
CA ILE A 144 -16.50 0.73 -3.22
C ILE A 144 -17.89 0.10 -3.32
N LYS A 145 -18.68 0.55 -4.30
CA LYS A 145 -19.96 -0.09 -4.62
C LYS A 145 -19.69 -1.30 -5.50
N LEU A 146 -19.94 -2.49 -4.97
CA LEU A 146 -19.84 -3.75 -5.70
C LEU A 146 -21.17 -4.04 -6.42
N ASN A 147 -21.09 -4.80 -7.50
CA ASN A 147 -22.28 -5.21 -8.24
C ASN A 147 -23.11 -6.18 -7.35
N PRO A 148 -24.45 -6.02 -7.26
CA PRO A 148 -25.30 -6.74 -6.31
C PRO A 148 -25.46 -8.25 -6.57
N ALA A 149 -24.72 -8.83 -7.52
CA ALA A 149 -24.80 -10.26 -7.84
C ALA A 149 -24.08 -11.16 -6.80
N HIS A 150 -23.36 -10.58 -5.83
CA HIS A 150 -22.42 -11.32 -4.97
C HIS A 150 -22.42 -10.91 -3.49
N ASP A 151 -23.48 -10.25 -3.00
CA ASP A 151 -23.68 -9.99 -1.56
C ASP A 151 -24.52 -11.09 -0.90
#